data_AF-A0A7Y3DEP2-F1
#
_entry.id   AF-A0A7Y3DEP2-F1
#
_cell.length_a   1.000
_cell.length_b   1.000
_cell.length_c   1.000
_cell.angle_alpha   90.00
_cell.angle_beta   90.00
_cell.angle_gamma   90.00
#
_symmetry.space_group_name_H-M   'P 1'
#
loop_
_entity.id
_entity.type
_entity.pdbx_description
1 polymer ?
#
loop_
_entity_poly.entity_id
_entity_poly.type
_entity_poly.pdbx_seq_one_letter_code
_entity_poly.pdbx_strand_id
1 'polypeptide(L)'
;MTEQRRRLIGIGGLVIGGLTIALGLTVAHFTNLPTEDAFGNEVLPSIPRGWQLYTLGQLIAVGGSQVVVGAIFFGWLWEKPLTWVRAGVGSIVAWYQLVLYFGIIPSEMLNLAQGPLEWTSRTAFTIPSWLVLNNEIAISYSTIKDALVAGYYTNAFVVLVVGIYMAQEWIKKRADQAPVVELSTYGRPLRKGSA
;
A
#
# COMPACT_ATOMS: atom_id res chain seq x y z
N MET A 1 16.01 -23.93 -3.94
CA MET A 1 15.55 -23.81 -2.54
C MET A 1 14.49 -24.88 -2.28
N THR A 2 14.46 -25.51 -1.10
CA THR A 2 13.45 -26.56 -0.81
C THR A 2 12.08 -25.94 -0.51
N GLU A 3 11.01 -26.67 -0.81
CA GLU A 3 9.63 -26.22 -0.57
C GLU A 3 9.36 -25.94 0.90
N GLN A 4 9.90 -26.80 1.78
CA GLN A 4 9.78 -26.64 3.22
C GLN A 4 10.41 -25.32 3.70
N ARG A 5 11.60 -24.98 3.20
CA ARG A 5 12.28 -23.72 3.54
C ARG A 5 11.51 -22.51 3.04
N ARG A 6 10.92 -22.60 1.84
CA ARG A 6 10.07 -21.56 1.27
C ARG A 6 8.84 -21.28 2.13
N ARG A 7 8.16 -22.35 2.54
CA ARG A 7 6.98 -22.28 3.41
C ARG A 7 7.32 -21.70 4.78
N LEU A 8 8.45 -22.08 5.36
CA LEU A 8 8.93 -21.52 6.62
C LEU A 8 9.21 -20.02 6.51
N ILE A 9 9.85 -19.57 5.43
CA ILE A 9 10.07 -18.13 5.17
C ILE A 9 8.73 -17.40 5.02
N GLY A 10 7.78 -17.99 4.29
CA GLY A 10 6.43 -17.43 4.16
C GLY A 10 5.72 -17.30 5.51
N ILE A 11 5.73 -18.34 6.34
CA ILE A 11 5.10 -18.32 7.67
C ILE A 11 5.81 -17.31 8.59
N GLY A 12 7.15 -17.33 8.61
CA GLY A 12 7.94 -16.38 9.38
C GLY A 12 7.66 -14.93 8.97
N GLY A 13 7.56 -14.66 7.66
CA GLY A 13 7.20 -13.35 7.13
C GLY A 13 5.80 -12.91 7.54
N LEU A 14 4.82 -13.82 7.55
CA LEU A 14 3.46 -13.51 8.04
C LEU A 14 3.47 -13.10 9.52
N VAL A 15 4.20 -13.84 10.35
CA VAL A 15 4.30 -13.56 11.79
C VAL A 15 5.01 -12.23 12.04
N ILE A 16 6.18 -12.03 11.43
CA ILE A 16 6.97 -10.80 11.57
C ILE A 16 6.19 -9.59 11.05
N GLY A 17 5.58 -9.71 9.87
CA GLY A 17 4.75 -8.66 9.29
C GLY A 17 3.54 -8.33 10.16
N GLY A 18 2.83 -9.34 10.67
CA GLY A 18 1.70 -9.15 11.59
C GLY A 18 2.10 -8.45 12.90
N LEU A 19 3.22 -8.86 13.51
CA LEU A 19 3.76 -8.20 14.71
C LEU A 19 4.19 -6.76 14.43
N THR A 20 4.75 -6.50 13.25
CA THR A 20 5.16 -5.15 12.83
C THR A 20 3.93 -4.25 12.61
N ILE A 21 2.85 -4.77 12.02
CA ILE A 21 1.58 -4.06 11.91
C ILE A 21 1.05 -3.71 13.30
N ALA A 22 0.96 -4.69 14.20
CA ALA A 22 0.46 -4.49 15.56
C ALA A 22 1.29 -3.44 16.31
N LEU A 23 2.62 -3.51 16.21
CA LEU A 23 3.52 -2.52 16.80
C LEU A 23 3.28 -1.12 16.22
N GLY A 24 3.23 -0.98 14.89
CA GLY A 24 3.01 0.31 14.23
C GLY A 24 1.67 0.94 14.60
N LEU A 25 0.58 0.16 14.61
CA LEU A 25 -0.74 0.61 15.02
C LEU A 25 -0.79 1.00 16.50
N THR A 26 -0.09 0.26 17.35
CA THR A 26 0.01 0.57 18.79
C THR A 26 0.71 1.90 19.00
N VAL A 27 1.84 2.12 18.31
CA VAL A 27 2.57 3.40 18.36
C VAL A 27 1.69 4.53 17.84
N ALA A 28 1.04 4.37 16.69
CA ALA A 28 0.17 5.38 16.11
C ALA A 28 -0.99 5.72 17.06
N HIS A 29 -1.64 4.72 17.65
CA HIS A 29 -2.76 4.92 18.56
C HIS A 29 -2.38 5.75 19.79
N PHE A 30 -1.33 5.35 20.51
CA PHE A 30 -0.97 6.02 21.76
C PHE A 30 -0.34 7.40 21.56
N THR A 31 0.34 7.63 20.44
CA THR A 31 1.01 8.92 20.15
C THR A 31 0.04 9.98 19.61
N ASN A 32 -1.16 9.55 19.17
CA ASN A 32 -2.25 10.41 18.72
C ASN A 32 -3.27 10.76 19.81
N LEU A 33 -3.05 10.32 21.05
CA LEU A 33 -3.94 10.68 22.16
C LEU A 33 -3.88 12.20 22.44
N PRO A 34 -5.02 12.83 22.77
CA PRO A 34 -5.06 14.26 23.05
C PRO A 34 -4.13 14.64 24.20
N THR A 35 -3.43 15.78 24.07
CA THR A 35 -2.52 16.27 25.13
C THR A 35 -3.22 16.52 26.46
N GLU A 36 -4.53 16.78 26.41
CA GLU A 36 -5.39 17.10 27.55
C GLU A 36 -6.07 15.87 28.18
N ASP A 37 -5.83 14.67 27.65
CA ASP A 37 -6.37 13.43 28.24
C ASP A 37 -5.70 13.15 29.59
N ALA A 38 -6.39 13.51 30.68
CA ALA A 38 -5.92 13.33 32.05
C ALA A 38 -5.66 11.87 32.39
N PHE A 39 -6.53 10.96 31.96
CA PHE A 39 -6.38 9.52 32.23
C PHE A 39 -5.21 8.93 31.42
N GLY A 40 -5.11 9.25 30.13
CA GLY A 40 -3.99 8.82 29.30
C GLY A 40 -2.64 9.36 29.78
N ASN A 41 -2.61 10.60 30.29
CA ASN A 41 -1.41 11.19 30.88
C ASN A 41 -1.02 10.55 32.22
N GLU A 42 -2.00 10.14 33.03
CA GLU A 42 -1.76 9.49 34.32
C GLU A 42 -1.24 8.06 34.13
N VAL A 43 -1.84 7.29 33.21
CA VAL A 43 -1.50 5.88 32.97
C VAL A 43 -0.25 5.72 32.10
N LEU A 44 0.00 6.65 31.15
CA LEU A 44 1.08 6.55 30.17
C LEU A 44 1.92 7.86 30.05
N PRO A 45 2.47 8.39 31.15
CA PRO A 45 3.16 9.69 31.16
C PRO A 45 4.42 9.71 30.29
N SER A 46 5.04 8.56 30.06
CA SER A 46 6.29 8.43 29.33
C SER A 46 6.13 8.29 27.81
N ILE A 47 4.90 8.26 27.28
CA ILE A 47 4.68 8.12 25.84
C ILE A 47 4.77 9.51 25.20
N PRO A 48 5.78 9.78 24.36
CA PRO A 48 5.87 11.04 23.64
C PRO A 48 4.71 11.19 22.66
N ARG A 49 4.04 12.35 22.68
CA ARG A 49 2.94 12.71 21.77
C ARG A 49 3.45 13.55 20.62
N GLY A 50 2.79 13.44 19.47
CA GLY A 50 3.10 14.30 18.32
C GLY A 50 2.91 13.61 16.98
N TRP A 51 2.75 14.44 15.96
CA TRP A 51 2.46 14.00 14.59
C TRP A 51 3.59 13.13 14.01
N GLN A 52 4.85 13.36 14.41
CA GLN A 52 6.01 12.61 13.88
C GLN A 52 5.94 11.13 14.26
N LEU A 53 5.63 10.83 15.53
CA LEU A 53 5.57 9.46 16.02
C LEU A 53 4.31 8.74 15.57
N TYR A 54 3.20 9.47 15.48
CA TYR A 54 1.99 8.96 14.84
C TYR A 54 2.29 8.55 13.39
N THR A 55 2.91 9.44 12.61
CA THR A 55 3.29 9.16 11.22
C THR A 55 4.26 7.98 11.14
N LEU A 56 5.25 7.91 12.03
CA LEU A 56 6.17 6.79 12.10
C LEU A 56 5.44 5.46 12.37
N GLY A 57 4.50 5.44 13.31
CA GLY A 57 3.66 4.28 13.61
C GLY A 57 2.86 3.82 12.38
N GLN A 58 2.27 4.76 11.65
CA GLN A 58 1.56 4.48 10.40
C GLN A 58 2.49 3.90 9.32
N LEU A 59 3.69 4.47 9.15
CA LEU A 59 4.69 3.97 8.20
C LEU A 59 5.19 2.57 8.57
N ILE A 60 5.37 2.28 9.86
CA ILE A 60 5.69 0.93 10.35
C ILE A 60 4.55 -0.03 10.04
N ALA A 61 3.29 0.37 10.26
CA ALA A 61 2.13 -0.46 9.96
C ALA A 61 2.01 -0.77 8.46
N VAL A 62 2.20 0.24 7.61
CA VAL A 62 2.27 0.07 6.15
C VAL A 62 3.44 -0.84 5.78
N GLY A 63 4.63 -0.63 6.33
CA GLY A 63 5.80 -1.50 6.10
C GLY A 63 5.51 -2.97 6.46
N GLY A 64 4.93 -3.21 7.64
CA GLY A 64 4.52 -4.54 8.09
C GLY A 64 3.50 -5.20 7.14
N SER A 65 2.55 -4.43 6.61
CA SER A 65 1.60 -4.94 5.60
C SER A 65 2.27 -5.42 4.32
N GLN A 66 3.31 -4.71 3.87
CA GLN A 66 4.05 -5.11 2.66
C GLN A 66 4.88 -6.36 2.90
N VAL A 67 5.40 -6.55 4.12
CA VAL A 67 6.05 -7.81 4.53
C VAL A 67 5.05 -8.97 4.49
N VAL A 68 3.82 -8.78 4.98
CA VAL A 68 2.75 -9.80 4.91
C VAL A 68 2.45 -10.15 3.45
N VAL A 69 2.26 -9.16 2.58
CA VAL A 69 1.96 -9.40 1.16
C VAL A 69 3.13 -10.10 0.46
N GLY A 70 4.36 -9.64 0.69
CA GLY A 70 5.56 -10.31 0.19
C GLY A 70 5.67 -11.75 0.66
N ALA A 71 5.33 -12.03 1.92
CA ALA A 71 5.34 -13.36 2.50
C ALA A 71 4.29 -14.29 1.88
N ILE A 72 3.06 -13.80 1.62
CA ILE A 72 2.02 -14.57 0.93
C ILE A 72 2.47 -14.88 -0.49
N PHE A 73 2.95 -13.85 -1.21
CA PHE A 73 3.36 -13.99 -2.60
C PHE A 73 4.53 -14.96 -2.73
N PHE A 74 5.59 -14.75 -1.96
CA PHE A 74 6.76 -15.60 -1.95
C PHE A 74 6.46 -17.00 -1.39
N GLY A 75 5.66 -17.16 -0.35
CA GLY A 75 5.41 -18.47 0.26
C GLY A 75 4.44 -19.35 -0.54
N TRP A 76 3.44 -18.76 -1.21
CA TRP A 76 2.28 -19.51 -1.72
C TRP A 76 1.91 -19.24 -3.19
N LEU A 77 2.33 -18.13 -3.80
CA LEU A 77 1.90 -17.75 -5.16
C LEU A 77 3.03 -17.86 -6.21
N TRP A 78 4.24 -17.43 -5.88
CA TRP A 78 5.36 -17.34 -6.82
C TRP A 78 5.72 -18.71 -7.42
N GLU A 79 5.90 -18.86 -8.74
CA GLU A 79 6.31 -20.13 -9.37
C GLU A 79 5.47 -21.36 -8.95
N LYS A 80 4.20 -21.16 -8.59
CA LYS A 80 3.27 -22.24 -8.27
C LYS A 80 2.21 -22.36 -9.36
N PRO A 81 1.73 -23.58 -9.66
CA PRO A 81 0.64 -23.73 -10.61
C PRO A 81 -0.58 -23.00 -10.09
N LEU A 82 -1.19 -22.17 -10.94
CA LEU A 82 -2.35 -21.37 -10.60
C LEU A 82 -3.58 -22.28 -10.46
N THR A 83 -3.94 -22.59 -9.22
CA THR A 83 -5.21 -23.26 -8.89
C THR A 83 -6.26 -22.23 -8.51
N TRP A 84 -7.54 -22.60 -8.54
CA TRP A 84 -8.64 -21.73 -8.09
C TRP A 84 -8.39 -21.13 -6.70
N VAL A 85 -7.88 -21.94 -5.76
CA VAL A 85 -7.55 -21.48 -4.40
C VAL A 85 -6.45 -20.43 -4.42
N ARG A 86 -5.37 -20.64 -5.20
CA ARG A 86 -4.28 -19.67 -5.31
C ARG A 86 -4.69 -18.39 -6.03
N ALA A 87 -5.56 -18.51 -7.04
CA ALA A 87 -6.16 -17.35 -7.69
C ALA A 87 -7.00 -16.54 -6.70
N GLY A 88 -7.82 -17.20 -5.86
CA GLY A 88 -8.58 -16.54 -4.80
C GLY A 88 -7.71 -15.85 -3.75
N VAL A 89 -6.61 -16.48 -3.32
CA VAL A 89 -5.62 -15.83 -2.44
C VAL A 89 -5.00 -14.62 -3.12
N GLY A 90 -4.60 -14.74 -4.39
CA GLY A 90 -4.07 -13.63 -5.18
C GLY A 90 -5.05 -12.46 -5.31
N SER A 91 -6.34 -12.74 -5.54
CA SER A 91 -7.36 -11.69 -5.61
C SER A 91 -7.60 -11.00 -4.28
N ILE A 92 -7.57 -11.73 -3.15
CA ILE A 92 -7.69 -11.13 -1.82
C ILE A 92 -6.50 -10.22 -1.54
N VAL A 93 -5.28 -10.65 -1.88
CA VAL A 93 -4.07 -9.82 -1.73
C VAL A 93 -4.14 -8.56 -2.60
N ALA A 94 -4.57 -8.70 -3.86
CA ALA A 94 -4.74 -7.56 -4.76
C ALA A 94 -5.80 -6.59 -4.25
N TRP A 95 -6.96 -7.10 -3.82
CA TRP A 95 -8.02 -6.30 -3.22
C TRP A 95 -7.54 -5.57 -1.95
N TYR A 96 -6.84 -6.28 -1.06
CA TYR A 96 -6.25 -5.70 0.14
C TYR A 96 -5.31 -4.54 -0.20
N GLN A 97 -4.44 -4.70 -1.21
CA GLN A 97 -3.55 -3.63 -1.64
C GLN A 97 -4.33 -2.44 -2.21
N LEU A 98 -5.40 -2.66 -2.96
CA LEU A 98 -6.25 -1.57 -3.44
C LEU A 98 -6.92 -0.82 -2.27
N VAL A 99 -7.43 -1.54 -1.27
CA VAL A 99 -7.99 -0.90 -0.05
C VAL A 99 -6.93 -0.14 0.72
N LEU A 100 -5.71 -0.68 0.82
CA LEU A 100 -4.60 -0.01 1.51
C LEU A 100 -4.20 1.29 0.81
N TYR A 101 -3.95 1.24 -0.50
CA TYR A 101 -3.51 2.41 -1.27
C TYR A 101 -4.61 3.43 -1.51
N PHE A 102 -5.85 3.01 -1.80
CA PHE A 102 -6.92 3.94 -2.17
C PHE A 102 -7.89 4.26 -1.03
N GLY A 103 -7.86 3.52 0.08
CA GLY A 103 -8.72 3.75 1.23
C GLY A 103 -7.93 4.20 2.45
N ILE A 104 -7.08 3.30 2.96
CA ILE A 104 -6.44 3.48 4.27
C ILE A 104 -5.40 4.61 4.24
N ILE A 105 -4.45 4.57 3.30
CA ILE A 105 -3.37 5.58 3.25
C ILE A 105 -3.92 7.02 3.10
N PRO A 106 -4.82 7.32 2.15
CA PRO A 106 -5.42 8.65 2.04
C PRO A 106 -6.22 9.06 3.28
N SER A 107 -6.95 8.11 3.89
CA SER A 107 -7.71 8.37 5.11
C SER A 107 -6.78 8.77 6.27
N GLU A 108 -5.67 8.05 6.47
CA GLU A 108 -4.71 8.38 7.54
C GLU A 108 -3.95 9.68 7.25
N MET A 109 -3.68 10.03 5.99
CA MET A 109 -3.16 11.34 5.63
C MET A 109 -4.13 12.47 5.98
N LEU A 110 -5.43 12.26 5.77
CA LEU A 110 -6.47 13.21 6.18
C LEU A 110 -6.56 13.31 7.70
N ASN A 111 -6.51 12.19 8.42
CA ASN A 111 -6.51 12.15 9.88
C ASN A 111 -5.30 12.90 10.46
N LEU A 112 -4.12 12.72 9.87
CA LEU A 112 -2.91 13.46 10.23
C LEU A 112 -3.08 14.97 10.05
N ALA A 113 -3.58 15.36 8.88
CA ALA A 113 -3.76 16.75 8.51
C ALA A 113 -4.81 17.45 9.40
N GLN A 114 -5.91 16.77 9.72
CA GLN A 114 -7.03 17.35 10.48
C GLN A 114 -6.84 17.29 11.99
N GLY A 115 -6.18 16.23 12.49
CA GLY A 115 -5.88 16.08 13.92
C GLY A 115 -4.56 16.74 14.27
N PRO A 116 -3.43 15.99 14.33
CA PRO A 116 -2.17 16.51 14.87
C PRO A 116 -1.59 17.75 14.18
N LEU A 117 -1.82 17.94 12.88
CA LEU A 117 -1.28 19.07 12.14
C LEU A 117 -2.23 20.28 12.09
N GLU A 118 -3.49 20.11 12.46
CA GLU A 118 -4.53 21.14 12.45
C GLU A 118 -4.57 21.99 11.15
N TRP A 119 -4.41 21.34 9.99
CA TRP A 119 -4.50 21.96 8.66
C TRP A 119 -5.93 22.38 8.35
N THR A 120 -6.32 23.48 8.98
CA THR A 120 -7.63 24.13 8.96
C THR A 120 -7.66 25.27 7.93
N SER A 121 -8.66 26.15 8.00
CA SER A 121 -8.82 27.30 7.10
C SER A 121 -7.79 28.42 7.31
N ARG A 122 -6.84 28.26 8.24
CA ARG A 122 -5.77 29.25 8.47
C ARG A 122 -4.93 29.44 7.20
N THR A 123 -4.55 30.69 6.94
CA THR A 123 -3.70 31.06 5.80
C THR A 123 -2.33 30.41 5.95
N ALA A 124 -1.91 29.66 4.94
CA ALA A 124 -0.57 29.11 4.85
C ALA A 124 0.39 30.11 4.21
N PHE A 125 0.01 30.70 3.07
CA PHE A 125 0.78 31.76 2.42
C PHE A 125 -0.12 32.60 1.51
N THR A 126 0.31 33.83 1.25
CA THR A 126 -0.35 34.76 0.32
C THR A 126 0.47 34.87 -0.96
N ILE A 127 -0.21 34.84 -2.11
CA ILE A 127 0.46 35.02 -3.40
C ILE A 127 0.65 36.53 -3.61
N PRO A 128 1.87 37.00 -3.95
CA PRO A 128 2.08 38.41 -4.27
C PRO A 128 1.11 38.91 -5.34
N SER A 129 0.47 40.04 -5.09
CA SER A 129 -0.64 40.56 -5.92
C SER A 129 -0.25 40.77 -7.39
N TRP A 130 1.02 41.08 -7.68
CA TRP A 130 1.54 41.22 -9.04
C TRP A 130 1.52 39.92 -9.87
N LEU A 131 1.49 38.74 -9.23
CA LEU A 131 1.36 37.44 -9.90
C LEU A 131 -0.09 37.03 -10.17
N VAL A 132 -1.06 37.70 -9.53
CA VAL A 132 -2.48 37.32 -9.55
C VAL A 132 -3.37 38.49 -9.98
N LEU A 133 -2.89 39.29 -10.95
CA LEU A 133 -3.64 40.41 -11.55
C LEU A 133 -4.14 41.43 -10.52
N ASN A 134 -3.29 41.72 -9.53
CA ASN A 134 -3.56 42.61 -8.39
C ASN A 134 -4.70 42.16 -7.47
N ASN A 135 -4.99 40.84 -7.43
CA ASN A 135 -5.98 40.26 -6.53
C ASN A 135 -5.35 39.79 -5.20
N GLU A 136 -6.14 39.71 -4.13
CA GLU A 136 -5.70 39.13 -2.85
C GLU A 136 -6.04 37.64 -2.80
N ILE A 137 -5.08 36.79 -3.13
CA ILE A 137 -5.24 35.33 -3.07
C ILE A 137 -4.42 34.77 -1.91
N ALA A 138 -5.12 34.29 -0.88
CA ALA A 138 -4.54 33.57 0.25
C ALA A 138 -4.83 32.07 0.10
N ILE A 139 -3.79 31.24 0.18
CA ILE A 139 -3.92 29.78 0.18
C ILE A 139 -3.97 29.28 1.62
N SER A 140 -5.02 28.52 1.94
CA SER A 140 -5.20 27.94 3.28
C SER A 140 -4.51 26.58 3.43
N TYR A 141 -4.22 26.16 4.66
CA TYR A 141 -3.74 24.80 4.93
C TYR A 141 -4.75 23.72 4.54
N SER A 142 -6.06 24.01 4.62
CA SER A 142 -7.09 23.11 4.09
C SER A 142 -6.95 22.92 2.58
N THR A 143 -6.65 23.99 1.84
CA THR A 143 -6.41 23.90 0.39
C THR A 143 -5.18 23.03 0.10
N ILE A 144 -4.11 23.15 0.90
CA ILE A 144 -2.90 22.33 0.76
C ILE A 144 -3.20 20.85 1.03
N LYS A 145 -3.94 20.56 2.11
CA LYS A 145 -4.41 19.21 2.45
C LYS A 145 -5.17 18.58 1.29
N ASP A 146 -6.17 19.30 0.77
CA ASP A 146 -7.03 18.80 -0.30
C ASP A 146 -6.22 18.56 -1.59
N ALA A 147 -5.31 19.48 -1.92
CA ALA A 147 -4.41 19.34 -3.07
C ALA A 147 -3.47 18.13 -2.94
N LEU A 148 -2.91 17.88 -1.75
CA LEU A 148 -2.03 16.73 -1.50
C LEU A 148 -2.78 15.41 -1.64
N VAL A 149 -3.98 15.31 -1.08
CA VAL A 149 -4.81 14.09 -1.16
C VAL A 149 -5.28 13.86 -2.60
N ALA A 150 -5.72 14.90 -3.30
CA ALA A 150 -6.08 14.81 -4.72
C ALA A 150 -4.88 14.41 -5.59
N GLY A 151 -3.70 15.00 -5.31
CA GLY A 151 -2.45 14.65 -5.97
C GLY A 151 -2.05 13.19 -5.71
N TYR A 152 -2.23 12.69 -4.50
CA TYR A 152 -2.01 11.29 -4.16
C TYR A 152 -2.91 10.36 -4.98
N TYR A 153 -4.23 10.60 -4.99
CA TYR A 153 -5.17 9.77 -5.74
C TYR A 153 -4.85 9.75 -7.24
N THR A 154 -4.53 10.91 -7.81
CA THR A 154 -4.20 11.05 -9.23
C THR A 154 -2.95 10.22 -9.57
N ASN A 155 -1.88 10.36 -8.77
CA ASN A 155 -0.65 9.62 -9.01
C ASN A 155 -0.81 8.12 -8.76
N ALA A 156 -1.51 7.72 -7.69
CA ALA A 156 -1.79 6.31 -7.40
C ALA A 156 -2.57 5.65 -8.54
N PHE A 157 -3.55 6.36 -9.12
CA PHE A 157 -4.30 5.87 -10.27
C PHE A 157 -3.42 5.73 -11.52
N VAL A 158 -2.58 6.73 -11.83
CA VAL A 158 -1.63 6.67 -12.95
C VAL A 158 -0.68 5.48 -12.81
N VAL A 159 -0.10 5.28 -11.61
CA VAL A 159 0.78 4.15 -11.31
C VAL A 159 0.05 2.81 -11.51
N LEU A 160 -1.21 2.70 -11.07
CA LEU A 160 -2.01 1.50 -11.27
C LEU A 160 -2.23 1.19 -12.76
N VAL A 161 -2.63 2.19 -13.56
CA VAL A 161 -2.88 2.03 -15.00
C VAL A 161 -1.61 1.63 -15.73
N VAL A 162 -0.49 2.32 -15.46
CA VAL A 162 0.83 1.98 -16.04
C VAL A 162 1.25 0.57 -15.63
N GLY A 163 1.07 0.21 -14.35
CA GLY A 163 1.39 -1.13 -13.85
C GLY A 163 0.59 -2.24 -14.55
N ILE A 164 -0.70 -2.03 -14.76
CA ILE A 164 -1.56 -2.97 -15.51
C ILE A 164 -1.08 -3.08 -16.96
N TYR A 165 -0.79 -1.97 -17.63
CA TYR A 165 -0.28 -1.96 -19.00
C TYR A 165 1.04 -2.74 -19.11
N MET A 166 2.00 -2.48 -18.21
CA MET A 166 3.29 -3.18 -18.16
C MET A 166 3.12 -4.68 -17.89
N ALA A 167 2.21 -5.05 -16.98
CA ALA A 167 1.89 -6.44 -16.70
C ALA A 167 1.32 -7.15 -17.94
N GLN A 168 0.42 -6.49 -18.68
CA GLN A 168 -0.13 -7.02 -19.92
C GLN A 168 0.96 -7.23 -20.98
N GLU A 169 1.84 -6.25 -21.20
CA GLU A 169 2.96 -6.42 -22.13
C GLU A 169 3.87 -7.58 -21.74
N TRP A 170 4.18 -7.72 -20.46
CA TRP A 170 5.01 -8.80 -19.95
C TRP A 170 4.37 -10.17 -20.17
N ILE A 171 3.05 -10.29 -19.96
CA ILE A 171 2.29 -11.51 -20.24
C ILE A 171 2.35 -11.85 -21.73
N LYS A 172 2.13 -10.87 -22.61
CA LYS A 172 2.20 -11.06 -24.07
C LYS A 172 3.58 -11.57 -24.50
N LYS A 173 4.65 -10.91 -24.06
CA LYS A 173 6.04 -11.32 -24.35
C LYS A 173 6.33 -12.75 -23.90
N ARG A 174 5.78 -13.19 -22.77
CA ARG A 174 5.91 -14.58 -22.30
C ARG A 174 5.10 -15.56 -23.12
N ALA A 175 3.91 -15.18 -23.61
CA ALA A 175 3.11 -16.02 -24.48
C ALA A 175 3.80 -16.23 -25.84
N ASP A 176 4.40 -15.19 -26.41
CA ASP A 176 5.13 -15.27 -27.69
C ASP A 176 6.39 -16.15 -27.61
N GLN A 177 6.97 -16.30 -26.42
CA GLN A 177 8.13 -17.15 -26.14
C GLN A 177 7.74 -18.60 -25.78
N ALA A 178 6.45 -18.91 -25.64
CA ALA A 178 6.02 -20.26 -25.32
C ALA A 178 6.26 -21.19 -26.52
N PRO A 179 6.84 -22.39 -26.32
CA PRO A 179 7.08 -23.31 -27.42
C PRO A 179 5.75 -23.67 -28.09
N VAL A 180 5.67 -23.49 -29.41
CA VAL A 180 4.52 -23.90 -30.22
C VAL A 180 4.43 -25.42 -30.11
N VAL A 181 3.42 -25.90 -29.38
CA VAL A 181 3.14 -27.34 -29.31
C VAL A 181 2.42 -27.70 -30.59
N GLU A 182 3.08 -28.46 -31.47
CA GLU A 182 2.42 -29.01 -32.65
C GLU A 182 1.23 -29.86 -32.19
N LEU A 183 0.04 -29.46 -32.61
CA LEU A 183 -1.21 -30.16 -32.35
C LEU A 183 -1.37 -31.24 -33.42
N SER A 184 -1.77 -32.44 -33.01
CA SER A 184 -2.18 -33.47 -33.96
C SER A 184 -3.42 -33.03 -34.74
N THR A 185 -3.74 -33.72 -35.83
CA THR A 185 -4.98 -33.53 -36.60
C THR A 185 -6.26 -33.59 -35.75
N TYR A 186 -6.18 -34.17 -34.54
CA TYR A 186 -7.27 -34.28 -33.56
C TYR A 186 -7.14 -33.30 -32.39
N GLY A 187 -6.29 -32.27 -32.49
CA GLY A 187 -6.16 -31.20 -31.50
C GLY A 187 -5.45 -31.59 -30.20
N ARG A 188 -4.75 -32.74 -30.17
CA ARG A 188 -3.98 -33.18 -28.99
C ARG A 188 -2.50 -32.81 -29.14
N PRO A 189 -1.82 -32.36 -28.08
CA PRO A 189 -0.40 -32.02 -28.14
C PRO A 189 0.44 -33.26 -28.47
N LEU A 190 1.30 -33.15 -29.50
CA LEU A 190 2.19 -34.25 -29.90
C LEU A 190 3.25 -34.48 -28.81
N ARG A 191 3.41 -35.75 -28.38
CA ARG A 191 4.51 -36.14 -27.49
C ARG A 191 5.79 -36.28 -28.31
N LYS A 192 6.90 -35.71 -27.83
CA LYS A 192 8.24 -35.90 -28.40
C LYS A 192 8.55 -37.41 -28.48
N GLY A 193 8.70 -37.95 -29.68
CA GLY A 193 9.11 -39.34 -29.91
C GLY A 193 8.28 -40.17 -30.90
N SER A 194 7.31 -39.59 -31.62
CA SER A 194 6.59 -40.28 -32.71
C SER A 194 6.89 -39.63 -34.05
N ALA A 195 8.08 -39.91 -34.58
CA ALA A 195 8.42 -39.86 -36.00
C ALA A 195 9.30 -41.08 -36.30
#